data_AF-A0A6A1Q4U3-F1
#
_entry.id   AF-A0A6A1Q4U3-F1
#
_cell.length_a   1.000
_cell.length_b   1.000
_cell.length_c   1.000
_cell.angle_alpha   90.00
_cell.angle_beta   90.00
_cell.angle_gamma   90.00
#
_symmetry.space_group_name_H-M   'P 1'
#
loop_
_entity.id
_entity.type
_entity.pdbx_description
1 polymer ?
#
loop_
_entity_poly.entity_id
_entity_poly.type
_entity_poly.pdbx_seq_one_letter_code
_entity_poly.pdbx_strand_id
1 'polypeptide(L)'
;MVPRCQRMICSESQVEVLYFAKSAEITGIRSETVSVPQEIKALQLWNEIETRHPGLADVRNQVIFAVRQEYVKFGDQLLLLQSGDEIVIIPPLVEDSAFEPPGKGTDEVEEKSKDIIKFTSEKLSVDEVSQLVISPLCGAISLFVGTTRNNFEGKKVISLEYEAYLPMAENEVRKICSVIRQNWPNT
;
A
#
# COMPACT_ATOMS: atom_id res chain seq x y z
N MET A 1 44.50 -17.45 -22.91
CA MET A 1 43.22 -16.99 -23.48
C MET A 1 42.24 -16.86 -22.32
N VAL A 2 42.08 -15.64 -21.80
CA VAL A 2 41.21 -15.37 -20.63
C VAL A 2 39.83 -15.01 -21.20
N PRO A 3 38.72 -15.60 -20.73
CA PRO A 3 37.41 -15.21 -21.24
C PRO A 3 37.14 -13.77 -20.84
N ARG A 4 36.84 -12.93 -21.84
CA ARG A 4 36.32 -11.58 -21.64
C ARG A 4 35.02 -11.71 -20.83
N CYS A 5 35.06 -11.22 -19.59
CA CYS A 5 33.86 -10.96 -18.81
C CYS A 5 33.05 -9.90 -19.56
N GLN A 6 31.98 -10.35 -20.23
CA GLN A 6 31.05 -9.50 -20.92
C GLN A 6 30.29 -8.74 -19.83
N ARG A 7 30.65 -7.46 -19.63
CA ARG A 7 29.86 -6.55 -18.77
C ARG A 7 28.43 -6.61 -19.28
N MET A 8 27.54 -7.27 -18.54
CA MET A 8 26.10 -7.09 -18.71
C MET A 8 25.86 -5.59 -18.59
N ILE A 9 25.39 -4.97 -19.65
CA ILE A 9 24.89 -3.60 -19.61
C ILE A 9 23.57 -3.73 -18.85
N CYS A 10 23.61 -3.65 -17.52
CA CYS A 10 22.40 -3.49 -16.74
C CYS A 10 21.88 -2.09 -17.07
N SER A 11 20.80 -2.02 -17.83
CA SER A 11 20.05 -0.78 -18.04
C SER A 11 19.60 -0.26 -16.68
N GLU A 12 19.87 1.01 -16.41
CA GLU A 12 19.37 1.68 -15.21
C GLU A 12 17.98 2.27 -15.46
N SER A 13 17.15 2.27 -14.43
CA SER A 13 15.86 2.93 -14.37
C SER A 13 15.87 3.99 -13.27
N GLN A 14 15.27 5.14 -13.55
CA GLN A 14 15.01 6.17 -12.55
C GLN A 14 13.63 5.94 -11.94
N VAL A 15 13.59 5.56 -10.67
CA VAL A 15 12.35 5.25 -9.94
C VAL A 15 12.10 6.31 -8.86
N GLU A 16 10.84 6.56 -8.55
CA GLU A 16 10.45 7.45 -7.45
C GLU A 16 10.18 6.63 -6.20
N VAL A 17 10.94 6.90 -5.13
CA VAL A 17 10.73 6.27 -3.82
C VAL A 17 9.89 7.23 -2.98
N LEU A 18 8.75 6.74 -2.47
CA LEU A 18 7.86 7.47 -1.57
C LEU A 18 8.00 6.93 -0.15
N TYR A 19 8.25 7.83 0.80
CA TYR A 19 8.39 7.50 2.22
C TYR A 19 7.14 7.91 2.99
N PHE A 20 6.64 7.00 3.83
CA PHE A 20 5.48 7.24 4.69
C PHE A 20 5.81 7.01 6.17
N ALA A 21 5.07 7.70 7.03
CA ALA A 21 5.15 7.58 8.49
C ALA A 21 6.60 7.58 8.99
N LYS A 22 7.00 6.53 9.72
CA LYS A 22 8.31 6.48 10.37
C LYS A 22 9.48 6.55 9.38
N SER A 23 9.32 6.03 8.17
CA SER A 23 10.37 6.12 7.14
C SER A 23 10.60 7.57 6.69
N ALA A 24 9.53 8.36 6.53
CA ALA A 24 9.64 9.78 6.17
C ALA A 24 10.26 10.62 7.29
N GLU A 25 9.96 10.31 8.55
CA GLU A 25 10.61 10.95 9.71
C GLU A 25 12.13 10.67 9.74
N ILE A 26 12.53 9.44 9.42
CA ILE A 26 13.92 9.00 9.44
C ILE A 26 14.72 9.64 8.30
N THR A 27 14.17 9.65 7.08
CA THR A 27 14.85 10.24 5.92
C THR A 27 14.78 11.77 5.90
N GLY A 28 13.79 12.35 6.59
CA GLY A 28 13.49 13.78 6.57
C GLY A 28 12.86 14.27 5.26
N ILE A 29 12.53 13.36 4.34
CA ILE A 29 11.95 13.65 3.02
C ILE A 29 10.79 12.70 2.74
N ARG A 30 9.84 13.15 1.92
CA ARG A 30 8.65 12.34 1.55
C ARG A 30 8.82 11.58 0.26
N SER A 31 9.74 12.02 -0.61
CA SER A 31 10.10 11.29 -1.81
C SER A 31 11.51 11.62 -2.28
N GLU A 32 12.08 10.73 -3.07
CA GLU A 32 13.30 10.98 -3.85
C GLU A 32 13.33 10.13 -5.12
N THR A 33 14.13 10.56 -6.10
CA THR A 33 14.39 9.76 -7.30
C THR A 33 15.69 8.98 -7.12
N VAL A 34 15.64 7.66 -7.33
CA VAL A 34 16.79 6.76 -7.22
C VAL A 34 17.08 6.10 -8.57
N SER A 35 18.36 6.02 -8.95
CA SER A 35 18.79 5.21 -10.10
C SER A 35 19.12 3.80 -9.62
N VAL A 36 18.45 2.81 -10.20
CA VAL A 36 18.66 1.38 -9.88
C VAL A 36 18.67 0.54 -11.17
N PRO A 37 19.32 -0.63 -11.17
CA PRO A 37 19.20 -1.58 -12.27
C PRO A 37 17.72 -1.93 -12.58
N GLN A 38 17.40 -2.08 -13.86
CA GLN A 38 16.07 -2.52 -14.33
C GLN A 38 15.66 -3.85 -13.73
N GLU A 39 16.61 -4.76 -13.57
CA GLU A 39 16.40 -6.03 -12.88
C GLU A 39 17.12 -5.97 -11.53
N ILE A 40 16.35 -5.92 -10.45
CA ILE A 40 16.89 -5.83 -9.09
C ILE A 40 16.05 -6.68 -8.14
N LYS A 41 16.69 -7.38 -7.20
CA LYS A 41 15.94 -8.07 -6.14
C LYS A 41 15.39 -7.07 -5.15
N ALA A 42 14.22 -7.33 -4.58
CA ALA A 42 13.62 -6.47 -3.55
C ALA A 42 14.59 -6.18 -2.38
N LEU A 43 15.38 -7.18 -1.95
CA LEU A 43 16.40 -6.98 -0.92
C LEU A 43 17.56 -6.05 -1.36
N GLN A 44 17.97 -6.14 -2.62
CA GLN A 44 19.03 -5.27 -3.16
C GLN A 44 18.53 -3.83 -3.29
N LEU A 45 17.28 -3.65 -3.73
CA LEU A 45 16.63 -2.35 -3.79
C LEU A 45 16.58 -1.68 -2.40
N TRP A 46 16.23 -2.45 -1.37
CA TRP A 46 16.30 -1.96 0.01
C TRP A 46 17.71 -1.52 0.41
N ASN A 47 18.73 -2.33 0.14
CA ASN A 47 20.11 -1.96 0.48
C ASN A 47 20.57 -0.67 -0.22
N GLU A 48 20.15 -0.45 -1.48
CA GLU A 48 20.43 0.78 -2.21
C GLU A 48 19.78 2.02 -1.57
N ILE A 49 18.60 1.85 -0.99
CA ILE A 49 17.88 2.92 -0.29
C ILE A 49 18.48 3.15 1.12
N GLU A 50 18.75 2.07 1.85
CA GLU A 50 19.39 2.12 3.19
C GLU A 50 20.79 2.72 3.12
N THR A 51 21.56 2.48 2.05
CA THR A 51 22.88 3.09 1.87
C THR A 51 22.78 4.62 1.76
N ARG A 52 21.69 5.15 1.19
CA ARG A 52 21.40 6.59 1.13
C ARG A 52 20.89 7.13 2.45
N HIS A 53 20.08 6.36 3.18
CA HIS A 53 19.50 6.73 4.47
C HIS A 53 19.74 5.63 5.52
N PRO A 54 20.92 5.60 6.17
CA PRO A 54 21.30 4.51 7.08
C PRO A 54 20.33 4.30 8.26
N GLY A 55 19.61 5.34 8.67
CA GLY A 55 18.61 5.24 9.74
C GLY A 55 17.43 4.34 9.40
N LEU A 56 17.19 4.03 8.11
CA LEU A 56 16.11 3.12 7.70
C LEU A 56 16.33 1.68 8.19
N ALA A 57 17.56 1.32 8.57
CA ALA A 57 17.87 0.02 9.18
C ALA A 57 16.96 -0.30 10.39
N ASP A 58 16.59 0.71 11.18
CA ASP A 58 15.77 0.57 12.39
C ASP A 58 14.33 0.09 12.09
N VAL A 59 13.84 0.37 10.88
CA VAL A 59 12.48 0.06 10.45
C VAL A 59 12.41 -1.06 9.42
N ARG A 60 13.54 -1.68 9.05
CA ARG A 60 13.59 -2.73 8.01
C ARG A 60 12.59 -3.87 8.22
N ASN A 61 12.43 -4.35 9.45
CA ASN A 61 11.50 -5.42 9.79
C ASN A 61 10.07 -4.92 10.07
N GLN A 62 9.86 -3.61 9.97
CA GLN A 62 8.63 -2.89 10.27
C GLN A 62 8.19 -2.05 9.07
N VAL A 63 8.56 -2.46 7.86
CA VAL A 63 8.06 -1.85 6.62
C VAL A 63 7.86 -2.94 5.57
N ILE A 64 7.06 -2.62 4.56
CA ILE A 64 6.90 -3.39 3.33
C ILE A 64 7.05 -2.43 2.15
N PHE A 65 7.42 -3.00 1.01
CA PHE A 65 7.38 -2.26 -0.26
C PHE A 65 6.03 -2.43 -0.93
N ALA A 66 5.59 -1.38 -1.61
CA ALA A 66 4.65 -1.52 -2.70
C ALA A 66 5.28 -0.99 -3.99
N VAL A 67 5.26 -1.80 -5.05
CA VAL A 67 5.76 -1.42 -6.38
C VAL A 67 4.58 -1.47 -7.33
N ARG A 68 4.28 -0.33 -7.98
CA ARG A 68 3.08 -0.19 -8.83
C ARG A 68 1.79 -0.63 -8.11
N GLN A 69 1.61 -0.14 -6.88
CA GLN A 69 0.42 -0.39 -6.04
C GLN A 69 0.23 -1.86 -5.63
N GLU A 70 1.25 -2.71 -5.71
CA GLU A 70 1.23 -4.11 -5.28
C GLU A 70 2.31 -4.39 -4.25
N TYR A 71 1.96 -5.12 -3.18
CA TYR A 71 2.90 -5.45 -2.10
C TYR A 71 4.04 -6.34 -2.57
N VAL A 72 5.24 -6.02 -2.11
CA VAL A 72 6.47 -6.78 -2.36
C VAL A 72 7.10 -7.11 -1.02
N LYS A 73 7.24 -8.42 -0.74
CA LYS A 73 7.97 -8.89 0.43
C LYS A 73 9.47 -8.75 0.21
N PHE A 74 10.20 -8.41 1.27
CA PHE A 74 11.66 -8.46 1.21
C PHE A 74 12.14 -9.88 0.96
N GLY A 75 13.01 -10.05 -0.03
CA GLY A 75 13.58 -11.35 -0.37
C GLY A 75 14.20 -11.37 -1.75
N ASP A 76 14.25 -12.57 -2.32
CA ASP A 76 14.84 -12.86 -3.63
C ASP A 76 13.90 -12.60 -4.82
N GLN A 77 12.70 -12.06 -4.57
CA GLN A 77 11.79 -11.66 -5.64
C GLN A 77 12.48 -10.66 -6.56
N LEU A 78 12.61 -11.04 -7.83
CA LEU A 78 13.17 -10.18 -8.87
C LEU A 78 12.12 -9.17 -9.29
N LEU A 79 12.50 -7.89 -9.28
CA LEU A 79 11.67 -6.79 -9.73
C LEU A 79 12.18 -6.32 -11.08
N LEU A 80 11.25 -6.15 -12.02
CA LEU A 80 11.47 -5.48 -13.30
C LEU A 80 10.94 -4.05 -13.16
N LEU A 81 11.85 -3.10 -12.98
CA LEU A 81 11.56 -1.69 -12.75
C LEU A 81 11.71 -0.90 -14.05
N GLN A 82 10.71 -0.08 -14.35
CA GLN A 82 10.74 0.90 -15.45
C GLN A 82 11.03 2.29 -14.89
N SER A 83 11.61 3.17 -15.72
CA SER A 83 11.76 4.57 -15.32
C SER A 83 10.37 5.20 -15.10
N GLY A 84 10.21 5.90 -13.99
CA GLY A 84 8.94 6.44 -13.52
C GLY A 84 8.12 5.49 -12.64
N ASP A 85 8.59 4.26 -12.38
CA ASP A 85 7.93 3.41 -11.39
C ASP A 85 8.02 4.02 -10.00
N GLU A 86 6.90 3.93 -9.27
CA GLU A 86 6.80 4.32 -7.87
C GLU A 86 7.08 3.11 -6.96
N ILE A 87 7.97 3.31 -6.00
CA ILE A 87 8.28 2.38 -4.92
C ILE A 87 7.86 3.05 -3.62
N VAL A 88 6.86 2.48 -2.96
CA VAL A 88 6.33 3.04 -1.73
C VAL A 88 6.85 2.24 -0.55
N ILE A 89 7.41 2.94 0.44
CA ILE A 89 7.81 2.36 1.73
C ILE A 89 6.73 2.70 2.75
N ILE A 90 5.99 1.69 3.16
CA ILE A 90 4.88 1.82 4.10
C ILE A 90 5.13 0.92 5.32
N PRO A 91 4.74 1.36 6.53
CA PRO A 91 4.68 0.48 7.69
C PRO A 91 3.81 -0.75 7.40
N PRO A 92 4.02 -1.89 8.07
CA PRO A 92 3.12 -3.02 7.95
C PRO A 92 1.73 -2.56 8.37
N LEU A 93 0.76 -2.89 7.54
CA LEU A 93 -0.61 -2.90 7.99
C LEU A 93 -0.70 -3.92 9.12
N VAL A 94 -1.48 -3.62 10.15
CA VAL A 94 -1.74 -4.56 11.25
C VAL A 94 -2.45 -5.79 10.65
N GLU A 95 -1.69 -6.78 10.24
CA GLU A 95 -2.16 -8.10 9.84
C GLU A 95 -2.40 -8.90 11.12
N ASP A 96 -3.64 -8.83 11.62
CA ASP A 96 -4.15 -9.84 12.54
C ASP A 96 -5.41 -10.49 11.95
N SER A 97 -5.32 -10.87 10.67
CA SER A 97 -6.00 -12.03 10.07
C SER A 97 -5.71 -12.07 8.57
N ALA A 98 -5.28 -13.23 8.08
CA ALA A 98 -5.02 -13.54 6.69
C ALA A 98 -6.13 -13.04 5.73
N PHE A 99 -5.86 -11.93 5.06
CA PHE A 99 -6.55 -11.59 3.82
C PHE A 99 -5.58 -11.91 2.67
N GLU A 100 -5.62 -13.16 2.21
CA GLU A 100 -4.97 -13.47 0.93
C GLU A 100 -5.90 -12.99 -0.18
N PRO A 101 -5.47 -12.04 -1.04
CA PRO A 101 -6.28 -11.63 -2.17
C PRO A 101 -6.48 -12.84 -3.09
N PRO A 102 -7.70 -13.11 -3.57
CA PRO A 102 -7.92 -14.21 -4.49
C PRO A 102 -7.13 -13.95 -5.77
N GLY A 103 -6.55 -15.02 -6.32
CA GLY A 103 -5.71 -14.99 -7.50
C GLY A 103 -6.38 -14.31 -8.70
N LYS A 104 -5.53 -13.74 -9.56
CA LYS A 104 -5.86 -13.10 -10.85
C LYS A 104 -6.89 -13.92 -11.64
N GLY A 105 -8.12 -13.42 -11.69
CA GLY A 105 -9.14 -13.83 -12.65
C GLY A 105 -9.31 -12.72 -13.70
N THR A 106 -9.15 -13.09 -14.97
CA THR A 106 -9.38 -12.21 -16.12
C THR A 106 -10.86 -12.08 -16.46
N ASP A 107 -11.14 -10.98 -17.13
CA ASP A 107 -12.25 -10.70 -18.06
C ASP A 107 -13.48 -9.94 -17.52
N GLU A 108 -13.73 -8.86 -18.25
CA GLU A 108 -14.59 -7.73 -18.02
C GLU A 108 -16.07 -8.09 -18.21
N VAL A 109 -16.89 -7.74 -17.21
CA VAL A 109 -18.29 -7.35 -17.42
C VAL A 109 -18.53 -6.14 -16.50
N GLU A 110 -18.61 -4.94 -17.08
CA GLU A 110 -19.02 -3.72 -16.39
C GLU A 110 -20.52 -3.78 -16.05
N GLU A 111 -20.88 -4.56 -15.05
CA GLU A 111 -22.04 -4.21 -14.24
C GLU A 111 -21.58 -3.13 -13.26
N LYS A 112 -22.15 -1.92 -13.36
CA LYS A 112 -21.82 -0.81 -12.46
C LYS A 112 -21.93 -1.29 -11.02
N SER A 113 -20.79 -1.50 -10.36
CA SER A 113 -20.76 -1.82 -8.95
C SER A 113 -21.50 -0.70 -8.19
N LYS A 114 -22.43 -1.09 -7.30
CA LYS A 114 -23.12 -0.14 -6.41
C LYS A 114 -22.22 0.33 -5.26
N ASP A 115 -20.92 0.06 -5.35
CA ASP A 115 -19.97 0.32 -4.28
C ASP A 115 -19.61 1.80 -4.29
N ILE A 116 -19.79 2.46 -3.14
CA ILE A 116 -19.44 3.87 -2.97
C ILE A 116 -18.17 3.93 -2.14
N ILE A 117 -17.07 4.30 -2.80
CA ILE A 117 -15.76 4.43 -2.17
C ILE A 117 -15.38 5.92 -2.19
N LYS A 118 -15.13 6.50 -1.02
CA LYS A 118 -14.74 7.91 -0.88
C LYS A 118 -13.66 8.05 0.18
N PHE A 119 -12.57 8.71 -0.19
CA PHE A 119 -11.54 9.18 0.73
C PHE A 119 -11.72 10.68 0.94
N THR A 120 -11.56 11.15 2.19
CA THR A 120 -11.64 12.59 2.51
C THR A 120 -10.72 12.92 3.68
N SER A 121 -10.16 14.12 3.67
CA SER A 121 -9.46 14.72 4.81
C SER A 121 -10.41 15.46 5.76
N GLU A 122 -11.67 15.62 5.37
CA GLU A 122 -12.71 16.24 6.18
C GLU A 122 -13.23 15.28 7.25
N LYS A 123 -13.91 15.82 8.27
CA LYS A 123 -14.50 15.02 9.33
C LYS A 123 -15.59 14.11 8.74
N LEU A 124 -15.49 12.81 9.02
CA LEU A 124 -16.47 11.82 8.59
C LEU A 124 -17.85 12.06 9.26
N SER A 125 -18.90 12.01 8.45
CA SER A 125 -20.30 12.13 8.88
C SER A 125 -21.02 10.79 8.74
N VAL A 126 -21.43 10.23 9.89
CA VAL A 126 -22.20 8.97 9.93
C VAL A 126 -23.55 9.10 9.21
N ASP A 127 -24.17 10.27 9.32
CA ASP A 127 -25.46 10.54 8.69
C ASP A 127 -25.33 10.53 7.16
N GLU A 128 -24.34 11.25 6.62
CA GLU A 128 -24.09 11.27 5.17
C GLU A 128 -23.84 9.86 4.62
N VAL A 129 -23.01 9.06 5.28
CA VAL A 129 -22.72 7.68 4.85
C VAL A 129 -23.96 6.81 4.91
N SER A 130 -24.79 6.98 5.94
CA SER A 130 -26.02 6.21 6.10
C SER A 130 -27.03 6.51 4.99
N GLN A 131 -27.19 7.79 4.61
CA GLN A 131 -28.09 8.21 3.52
C GLN A 131 -27.73 7.58 2.16
N LEU A 132 -26.44 7.33 1.91
CA LEU A 132 -25.97 6.73 0.66
C LEU A 132 -26.43 5.28 0.46
N VAL A 133 -26.78 4.58 1.54
CA VAL A 133 -27.13 3.14 1.52
C VAL A 133 -28.57 2.85 1.96
N ILE A 134 -29.39 3.88 2.21
CA ILE A 134 -30.81 3.71 2.51
C ILE A 134 -31.53 3.11 1.29
N SER A 135 -32.37 2.11 1.55
CA SER A 135 -33.24 1.51 0.55
C SER A 135 -34.61 1.21 1.16
N PRO A 136 -35.73 1.53 0.47
CA PRO A 136 -37.07 1.19 0.95
C PRO A 136 -37.33 -0.32 1.03
N LEU A 137 -36.44 -1.15 0.44
CA LEU A 137 -36.49 -2.61 0.49
C LEU A 137 -35.78 -3.19 1.73
N CYS A 138 -35.06 -2.37 2.50
CA CYS A 138 -34.23 -2.80 3.61
C CYS A 138 -34.76 -2.22 4.93
N GLY A 139 -34.87 -3.05 5.97
CA GLY A 139 -35.39 -2.63 7.28
C GLY A 139 -34.35 -2.02 8.23
N ALA A 140 -33.05 -2.13 7.92
CA ALA A 140 -31.96 -1.63 8.75
C ALA A 140 -30.68 -1.42 7.93
N ILE A 141 -29.74 -0.65 8.49
CA ILE A 141 -28.37 -0.44 7.99
C ILE A 141 -27.39 -0.99 9.03
N SER A 142 -26.38 -1.72 8.57
CA SER A 142 -25.23 -2.12 9.40
C SER A 142 -24.08 -1.15 9.17
N LEU A 143 -23.56 -0.55 10.25
CA LEU A 143 -22.46 0.40 10.19
C LEU A 143 -21.36 0.03 11.19
N PHE A 144 -20.11 0.07 10.73
CA PHE A 144 -18.94 -0.06 11.58
C PHE A 144 -18.24 1.30 11.72
N VAL A 145 -18.11 1.80 12.95
CA VAL A 145 -17.46 3.08 13.26
C VAL A 145 -16.31 2.85 14.23
N GLY A 146 -15.08 3.07 13.77
CA GLY A 146 -13.88 3.04 14.60
C GLY A 146 -13.61 4.39 15.26
N THR A 147 -13.21 4.38 16.53
CA THR A 147 -12.70 5.57 17.22
C THR A 147 -11.36 5.27 17.89
N THR A 148 -10.49 6.27 17.96
CA THR A 148 -9.19 6.09 18.59
C THR A 148 -9.30 6.05 20.11
N ARG A 149 -8.55 5.13 20.72
CA ARG A 149 -8.34 5.08 22.17
C ARG A 149 -7.40 6.21 22.62
N ASN A 150 -7.66 6.77 23.79
CA ASN A 150 -6.82 7.84 24.37
C ASN A 150 -5.53 7.33 25.04
N ASN A 151 -5.26 6.03 25.00
CA ASN A 151 -4.08 5.39 25.57
C ASN A 151 -3.57 4.25 24.67
N PHE A 152 -2.25 4.06 24.65
CA PHE A 152 -1.57 2.97 23.97
C PHE A 152 -0.36 2.56 24.81
N GLU A 153 -0.24 1.27 25.16
CA GLU A 153 0.84 0.73 26.00
C GLU A 153 1.08 1.51 27.32
N GLY A 154 -0.01 1.93 27.99
CA GLY A 154 0.06 2.70 29.23
C GLY A 154 0.50 4.17 29.05
N LYS A 155 0.76 4.62 27.81
CA LYS A 155 1.07 6.01 27.48
C LYS A 155 -0.19 6.72 26.99
N LYS A 156 -0.32 8.01 27.34
CA LYS A 156 -1.40 8.87 26.85
C LYS A 156 -1.15 9.23 25.39
N VAL A 157 -2.16 9.07 24.54
CA VAL A 157 -2.12 9.53 23.15
C VAL A 157 -2.38 11.04 23.12
N ILE A 158 -1.47 11.80 22.51
CA ILE A 158 -1.54 13.27 22.43
C ILE A 158 -2.12 13.70 21.07
N SER A 159 -1.64 13.11 19.99
CA SER A 159 -2.11 13.32 18.62
C SER A 159 -1.98 12.04 17.81
N LEU A 160 -2.71 11.98 16.70
CA LEU A 160 -2.53 10.99 15.66
C LEU A 160 -2.53 11.68 14.31
N GLU A 161 -1.69 11.17 13.42
CA GLU A 161 -1.62 11.58 12.04
C GLU A 161 -1.83 10.33 11.19
N TYR A 162 -2.69 10.47 10.18
CA TYR A 162 -3.00 9.41 9.24
C TYR A 162 -2.50 9.82 7.87
N GLU A 163 -1.83 8.89 7.21
CA GLU A 163 -1.35 9.06 5.85
C GLU A 163 -1.85 7.89 5.00
N ALA A 164 -2.18 8.17 3.75
CA ALA A 164 -2.64 7.16 2.82
C ALA A 164 -1.99 7.37 1.45
N TYR A 165 -1.47 6.30 0.87
CA TYR A 165 -1.19 6.24 -0.56
C TYR A 165 -2.51 5.93 -1.28
N LEU A 166 -3.24 7.00 -1.60
CA LEU A 166 -4.64 6.93 -2.08
C LEU A 166 -4.87 5.94 -3.23
N PRO A 167 -4.03 5.90 -4.30
CA PRO A 167 -4.26 4.97 -5.41
C PRO A 167 -4.28 3.51 -4.97
N MET A 168 -3.37 3.12 -4.09
CA MET A 168 -3.32 1.76 -3.55
C MET A 168 -4.46 1.52 -2.55
N ALA A 169 -4.75 2.47 -1.67
CA ALA A 169 -5.83 2.34 -0.71
C ALA A 169 -7.19 2.11 -1.39
N GLU A 170 -7.45 2.83 -2.50
CA GLU A 170 -8.67 2.66 -3.28
C GLU A 170 -8.74 1.27 -3.95
N ASN A 171 -7.63 0.79 -4.50
CA ASN A 171 -7.56 -0.55 -5.09
C ASN A 171 -7.78 -1.66 -4.06
N GLU A 172 -7.21 -1.54 -2.86
CA GLU A 172 -7.42 -2.52 -1.78
C GLU A 172 -8.89 -2.54 -1.31
N VAL A 173 -9.53 -1.37 -1.15
CA VAL A 173 -10.97 -1.31 -0.83
C VAL A 173 -11.81 -1.93 -1.96
N ARG A 174 -11.47 -1.69 -3.23
CA ARG A 174 -12.15 -2.35 -4.37
C ARG A 174 -11.98 -3.86 -4.35
N LYS A 175 -10.78 -4.38 -4.03
CA LYS A 175 -10.53 -5.82 -3.88
C LYS A 175 -11.45 -6.41 -2.81
N ILE A 176 -11.58 -5.75 -1.66
CA ILE A 176 -12.51 -6.17 -0.59
C ILE A 176 -13.96 -6.17 -1.08
N CYS A 177 -14.42 -5.10 -1.74
CA CYS A 177 -15.77 -5.05 -2.32
C CYS A 177 -16.02 -6.22 -3.28
N SER A 178 -15.07 -6.50 -4.19
CA SER A 178 -15.15 -7.63 -5.12
C SER A 178 -15.28 -8.96 -4.39
N VAL A 179 -14.47 -9.21 -3.35
CA VAL A 179 -14.55 -10.44 -2.54
C VAL A 179 -15.92 -10.57 -1.86
N ILE A 180 -16.45 -9.48 -1.31
CA ILE A 180 -17.78 -9.48 -0.69
C ILE A 180 -18.86 -9.83 -1.72
N ARG A 181 -18.85 -9.24 -2.91
CA ARG A 181 -19.85 -9.53 -3.96
C ARG A 181 -19.75 -10.97 -4.48
N GLN A 182 -18.54 -11.52 -4.55
CA GLN A 182 -18.34 -12.92 -4.93
C GLN A 182 -18.89 -13.88 -3.87
N ASN A 183 -18.64 -13.60 -2.60
CA ASN A 183 -19.09 -14.45 -1.49
C ASN A 183 -20.60 -14.32 -1.22
N TRP A 184 -21.20 -13.16 -1.50
CA TRP A 184 -22.63 -12.91 -1.32
C TRP A 184 -23.26 -12.18 -2.53
N PRO A 185 -23.56 -12.90 -3.62
CA PRO A 185 -24.02 -12.30 -4.89
C PRO A 185 -25.40 -11.63 -4.84
N ASN A 186 -26.22 -11.96 -3.83
CA ASN A 186 -27.60 -11.47 -3.69
C ASN A 186 -27.75 -10.32 -2.68
N THR A 187 -26.63 -9.72 -2.24
CA THR A 187 -26.57 -8.55 -1.35
C THR A 187 -25.98 -7.32 -2.04
#